data_AF-A0A2L0NBL6-F1
#
_entry.id   AF-A0A2L0NBL6-F1
#
_cell.length_a   1.000
_cell.length_b   1.000
_cell.length_c   1.000
_cell.angle_alpha   90.00
_cell.angle_beta   90.00
_cell.angle_gamma   90.00
#
_symmetry.space_group_name_H-M   'P 1'
#
loop_
_entity.id
_entity.type
_entity.pdbx_description
1 polymer ?
#
loop_
_entity_poly.entity_id
_entity_poly.type
_entity_poly.pdbx_seq_one_letter_code
_entity_poly.pdbx_strand_id
1 'polypeptide(L)'
;MDRIRITGEDPDGHQHVVRVVSRRHNQERVVCDSCGYSRWSAIGARDKAERHLAESHDAEYFRQEHAPGWWVATAIGLIGFVAFLFSPYGFFH
;
A
#
# COMPACT_ATOMS: atom_id res chain seq x y z
N MET A 1 8.90 8.87 -1.82
CA MET A 1 8.29 7.92 -0.88
C MET A 1 7.00 7.45 -1.52
N ASP A 2 6.76 6.14 -1.56
CA ASP A 2 5.44 5.61 -1.92
C ASP A 2 4.46 5.98 -0.82
N ARG A 3 3.42 6.73 -1.17
CA ARG A 3 2.44 7.25 -0.20
C ARG A 3 1.25 6.31 -0.10
N ILE A 4 0.81 5.80 -1.24
CA ILE A 4 -0.39 4.97 -1.37
C ILE A 4 -0.09 3.86 -2.37
N ARG A 5 -0.48 2.63 -2.01
CA ARG A 5 -0.50 1.48 -2.92
C ARG A 5 -1.96 1.04 -3.08
N ILE A 6 -2.39 0.89 -4.32
CA ILE A 6 -3.73 0.44 -4.68
C ILE A 6 -3.56 -0.83 -5.51
N THR A 7 -4.16 -1.91 -5.05
CA THR A 7 -4.18 -3.18 -5.76
C THR A 7 -5.58 -3.37 -6.33
N GLY A 8 -5.68 -3.52 -7.64
CA GLY A 8 -6.89 -3.97 -8.33
C GLY A 8 -6.77 -5.46 -8.68
N GLU A 9 -7.89 -6.15 -8.77
CA GLU A 9 -7.95 -7.52 -9.31
C GLU A 9 -8.87 -7.53 -10.53
N ASP A 10 -8.39 -8.10 -11.63
CA ASP A 10 -9.18 -8.26 -12.86
C ASP A 10 -10.14 -9.48 -12.76
N PRO A 11 -11.10 -9.64 -13.68
CA PRO A 11 -12.05 -10.76 -13.66
C PRO A 11 -11.40 -12.14 -13.82
N ASP A 12 -10.19 -12.19 -14.36
CA ASP A 12 -9.38 -13.39 -14.54
C ASP A 12 -8.57 -13.75 -13.27
N GLY A 13 -8.62 -12.88 -12.24
CA GLY A 13 -7.93 -13.05 -10.96
C GLY A 13 -6.48 -12.56 -10.95
N HIS A 14 -6.03 -11.82 -11.96
CA HIS A 14 -4.72 -11.19 -11.95
C HIS A 14 -4.72 -9.91 -11.11
N GLN A 15 -3.72 -9.81 -10.25
CA GLN A 15 -3.52 -8.63 -9.42
C GLN A 15 -2.72 -7.56 -10.17
N HIS A 16 -3.28 -6.36 -10.18
CA HIS A 16 -2.66 -5.17 -10.74
C HIS A 16 -2.34 -4.18 -9.64
N VAL A 17 -1.09 -3.69 -9.63
CA VAL A 17 -0.63 -2.79 -8.57
C VAL A 17 -0.37 -1.41 -9.16
N VAL A 18 -1.02 -0.40 -8.57
CA VAL A 18 -0.78 1.00 -8.85
C VAL A 18 -0.24 1.69 -7.60
N ARG A 19 0.87 2.40 -7.76
CA ARG A 19 1.56 3.14 -6.72
C ARG A 19 1.41 4.64 -6.96
N VAL A 20 1.15 5.38 -5.89
CA VAL A 20 1.19 6.84 -5.88
C VAL A 20 2.41 7.30 -5.11
N VAL A 21 3.38 7.82 -5.85
CA VAL A 21 4.64 8.34 -5.33
C VAL A 21 4.50 9.84 -5.11
N SER A 22 4.67 10.31 -3.87
CA SER A 22 4.74 11.74 -3.61
C SER A 22 6.18 12.26 -3.79
N ARG A 23 6.32 13.41 -4.47
CA ARG A 23 7.54 14.21 -4.59
C ARG A 23 7.38 15.52 -3.84
N ARG A 24 8.48 16.28 -3.70
CA ARG A 24 8.45 17.63 -3.14
C ARG A 24 7.47 18.52 -3.94
N HIS A 25 6.85 19.50 -3.27
CA HIS A 25 5.88 20.45 -3.84
C HIS A 25 4.51 19.88 -4.24
N ASN A 26 3.95 18.95 -3.45
CA ASN A 26 2.61 18.38 -3.68
C ASN A 26 2.40 17.74 -5.07
N GLN A 27 3.48 17.39 -5.77
CA GLN A 27 3.38 16.63 -7.01
C GLN A 27 3.34 15.15 -6.68
N GLU A 28 2.29 14.49 -7.15
CA GLU A 28 2.10 13.07 -7.03
C GLU A 28 2.28 12.41 -8.40
N ARG A 29 2.92 11.25 -8.43
CA ARG A 29 3.08 10.43 -9.63
C ARG A 29 2.33 9.14 -9.44
N VAL A 30 1.40 8.86 -10.35
CA VAL A 30 0.72 7.57 -10.46
C VAL A 30 1.60 6.66 -11.32
N VAL A 31 1.87 5.44 -10.86
CA VAL A 31 2.68 4.44 -11.56
C VAL A 31 1.97 3.10 -11.47
N CYS A 32 1.66 2.48 -12.61
CA CYS A 32 1.14 1.12 -12.69
C CYS A 32 2.29 0.14 -12.93
N ASP A 33 2.44 -0.84 -12.05
CA ASP A 33 3.47 -1.87 -12.16
C ASP A 33 3.11 -2.94 -13.19
N SER A 34 1.82 -3.09 -13.50
CA SER A 34 1.33 -4.10 -14.43
C SER A 34 1.62 -3.77 -15.89
N CYS A 35 1.38 -2.52 -16.29
CA CYS A 35 1.49 -2.07 -17.68
C CYS A 35 2.55 -0.98 -17.92
N GLY A 36 3.25 -0.56 -16.86
CA GLY A 36 4.26 0.50 -16.94
C GLY A 36 3.68 1.92 -17.11
N TYR A 37 2.37 2.09 -17.04
CA TYR A 37 1.72 3.40 -17.12
C TYR A 37 2.27 4.32 -16.02
N SER A 38 2.63 5.55 -16.38
CA SER A 38 3.00 6.54 -15.37
C SER A 38 2.56 7.95 -15.75
N ARG A 39 1.98 8.67 -14.79
CA ARG A 39 1.49 10.03 -15.03
C ARG A 39 1.62 10.91 -13.79
N TRP A 40 1.98 12.16 -14.02
CA TRP A 40 2.01 13.18 -12.98
C TRP A 40 0.62 13.77 -12.75
N SER A 41 0.30 14.04 -11.48
CA SER A 41 -0.91 14.76 -11.08
C SER A 41 -0.60 15.67 -9.90
N ALA A 42 -1.00 16.93 -9.98
CA ALA A 42 -0.90 17.87 -8.87
C ALA A 42 -2.03 17.67 -7.84
N ILE A 43 -3.20 17.19 -8.29
CA ILE A 43 -4.39 16.93 -7.47
C ILE A 43 -5.03 15.63 -7.98
N GLY A 44 -5.63 14.84 -7.08
CA GLY A 44 -6.44 13.68 -7.45
C GLY A 44 -5.64 12.52 -8.04
N ALA A 45 -4.40 12.30 -7.61
CA ALA A 45 -3.60 11.16 -8.10
C ALA A 45 -4.23 9.80 -7.74
N ARG A 46 -4.88 9.72 -6.58
CA ARG A 46 -5.65 8.55 -6.16
C ARG A 46 -6.78 8.24 -7.14
N ASP A 47 -7.63 9.21 -7.42
CA ASP A 47 -8.78 9.04 -8.32
C ASP A 47 -8.34 8.62 -9.73
N LYS A 48 -7.22 9.18 -10.21
CA LYS A 48 -6.60 8.72 -11.47
C LYS A 48 -6.06 7.29 -11.42
N ALA A 49 -5.54 6.85 -10.28
CA ALA A 49 -5.05 5.49 -10.10
C ALA A 49 -6.19 4.47 -10.11
N GLU A 50 -7.27 4.74 -9.36
CA GLU A 50 -8.49 3.91 -9.33
C GLU A 50 -9.13 3.86 -10.72
N ARG A 51 -9.29 5.01 -11.37
CA ARG A 51 -9.84 5.09 -12.72
C ARG A 51 -9.01 4.32 -13.75
N HIS A 52 -7.68 4.39 -13.67
CA HIS A 52 -6.81 3.62 -14.56
C HIS A 52 -6.97 2.12 -14.35
N LEU A 53 -7.09 1.65 -13.10
CA LEU A 53 -7.36 0.25 -12.81
C LEU A 53 -8.72 -0.20 -13.37
N ALA A 54 -9.77 0.62 -13.19
CA ALA A 54 -11.09 0.32 -13.73
C ALA A 54 -11.10 0.32 -15.27
N GLU A 55 -10.57 1.38 -15.91
CA GLU A 55 -10.66 1.57 -17.36
C GLU A 55 -9.67 0.72 -18.15
N SER A 56 -8.47 0.48 -17.63
CA SER A 56 -7.39 -0.20 -18.37
C SER A 56 -7.20 -1.66 -18.00
N HIS A 57 -7.66 -2.07 -16.81
CA HIS A 57 -7.46 -3.42 -16.28
C HIS A 57 -8.78 -4.12 -15.90
N ASP A 58 -9.93 -3.49 -16.19
CA ASP A 58 -11.26 -4.00 -15.83
C ASP A 58 -11.36 -4.43 -14.35
N ALA A 59 -10.57 -3.78 -13.50
CA ALA A 59 -10.49 -4.18 -12.10
C ALA A 59 -11.75 -3.73 -11.37
N GLU A 60 -12.55 -4.69 -10.92
CA GLU A 60 -13.80 -4.42 -10.19
C GLU A 60 -13.58 -4.26 -8.68
N TYR A 61 -12.51 -4.86 -8.15
CA TYR A 61 -12.19 -4.84 -6.72
C TYR A 61 -10.89 -4.09 -6.45
N PHE A 62 -10.95 -3.06 -5.60
CA PHE A 62 -9.78 -2.27 -5.21
C PHE A 62 -9.46 -2.48 -3.72
N ARG A 63 -8.27 -3.02 -3.42
CA ARG A 63 -7.71 -3.04 -2.07
C ARG A 63 -6.69 -1.92 -1.92
N GLN A 64 -6.97 -0.99 -1.01
CA GLN A 64 -6.03 0.07 -0.66
C GLN A 64 -5.11 -0.38 0.48
N GLU A 65 -3.82 -0.46 0.20
CA GLU A 65 -2.80 -0.72 1.21
C GLU A 65 -2.13 0.61 1.58
N HIS A 66 -2.40 1.08 2.80
CA HIS A 66 -1.59 2.13 3.39
C HIS A 66 -0.32 1.47 3.92
N ALA A 67 0.85 1.93 3.48
CA ALA A 67 2.11 1.49 4.08
C ALA A 67 2.02 1.75 5.60
N PRO A 68 2.13 0.72 6.46
CA PRO A 68 2.07 0.94 7.89
C PRO A 68 3.22 1.88 8.24
N GLY A 69 2.90 3.00 8.89
CA GLY A 69 3.93 3.91 9.37
C GLY A 69 4.90 3.13 10.26
N TRP A 70 6.18 3.51 10.24
CA TRP A 70 7.24 2.90 11.06
C TRP A 70 6.85 2.72 12.54
N TRP A 71 5.98 3.57 13.07
CA TRP A 71 5.41 3.50 14.42
C TRP A 71 4.56 2.23 14.69
N VAL A 72 3.88 1.69 13.68
CA VAL A 72 3.07 0.45 13.81
C VAL A 72 4.00 -0.75 13.98
N ALA A 73 5.11 -0.80 13.24
CA ALA A 73 6.11 -1.85 13.36
C ALA A 73 6.74 -1.85 14.77
N THR A 74 7.04 -0.66 15.32
CA THR A 74 7.54 -0.54 16.70
C THR A 74 6.49 -0.93 17.74
N ALA A 75 5.21 -0.61 17.53
CA ALA A 75 4.14 -0.94 18.47
C ALA A 75 3.93 -2.46 18.58
N ILE A 76 3.92 -3.18 17.46
CA ILE A 76 3.80 -4.65 17.45
C ILE A 76 4.99 -5.29 18.15
N GLY A 77 6.21 -4.81 17.89
CA GLY A 77 7.41 -5.30 18.57
C GLY A 77 7.36 -5.11 20.09
N LEU A 78 6.85 -3.98 20.57
CA LEU A 78 6.75 -3.68 22.00
C LEU A 78 5.67 -4.53 22.70
N ILE A 79 4.54 -4.78 22.04
CA ILE A 79 3.51 -5.70 22.54
C ILE A 79 4.05 -7.13 22.66
N GLY A 80 4.76 -7.62 21.63
CA GLY A 80 5.41 -8.93 21.65
C GLY A 80 6.46 -9.05 22.76
N PHE A 81 7.26 -8.00 22.98
CA PHE A 81 8.27 -7.95 24.03
C PHE A 81 7.67 -7.94 25.45
N VAL A 82 6.60 -7.16 25.66
CA VAL A 82 5.88 -7.17 26.95
C VAL A 82 5.22 -8.53 27.19
N ALA A 83 4.59 -9.12 26.18
CA ALA A 83 4.02 -10.47 26.30
C ALA A 83 5.09 -11.52 26.62
N PHE A 84 6.31 -11.38 26.07
CA PHE A 84 7.44 -12.26 26.38
C PHE A 84 7.96 -12.08 27.81
N LEU A 85 8.11 -10.84 28.29
CA LEU A 85 8.57 -10.53 29.66
C LEU A 85 7.58 -11.00 30.74
N PHE A 86 6.29 -11.00 30.44
CA PHE A 86 5.23 -11.42 31.36
C PHE A 86 4.72 -12.84 31.09
N SER A 87 5.34 -13.58 30.16
CA SER A 87 4.97 -14.97 29.91
C SER A 87 5.57 -15.87 31.00
N PRO A 88 4.75 -16.61 31.78
CA PRO A 88 5.22 -17.49 32.85
C PRO A 88 5.98 -18.74 32.34
N TYR A 89 6.18 -18.88 31.03
CA TYR A 89 6.76 -20.06 30.38
C TYR A 89 8.27 -19.93 30.06
N GLY A 90 8.94 -18.85 30.45
CA GLY A 90 10.33 -18.56 30.06
C GLY A 90 11.42 -18.89 31.09
N PHE A 91 11.14 -19.58 32.21
CA PHE A 91 12.08 -19.70 33.34
C PHE A 91 12.62 -21.13 33.63
N PHE A 92 12.63 -22.03 32.64
CA PHE A 92 13.30 -23.34 32.79
C PHE A 92 14.02 -23.74 31.50
N HIS A 93 15.28 -23.30 31.35
CA HIS A 93 16.34 -24.15 30.79
C HIS A 93 17.74 -23.59 31.12
#